data_AF-A0A0S8AHI3-F1
#
_entry.id   AF-A0A0S8AHI3-F1
#
_cell.length_a   1.000
_cell.length_b   1.000
_cell.length_c   1.000
_cell.angle_alpha   90.00
_cell.angle_beta   90.00
_cell.angle_gamma   90.00
#
_symmetry.space_group_name_H-M   'P 1'
#
loop_
_entity.id
_entity.type
_entity.pdbx_description
1 polymer ?
#
loop_
_entity_poly.entity_id
_entity_poly.type
_entity_poly.pdbx_seq_one_letter_code
_entity_poly.pdbx_strand_id
1 'polypeptide(L)'
;SVRENPDNDLDDNIAGSPTGHFVVLYGYDREKREVLVADPYRMNPVSNDHYYKVSIARLLGAVLLGILTHDANLLMIEPQKKV
;
A
#
# COMPACT_ATOMS: atom_id res chain seq x y z
N SER A 1 -2.05 -3.85 -11.16
CA SER A 1 -0.64 -3.65 -11.49
C SER A 1 -0.60 -2.47 -12.42
N VAL A 2 -0.04 -1.36 -11.95
CA VAL A 2 0.29 -0.23 -12.82
C VAL A 2 1.59 -0.61 -13.53
N ARG A 3 1.68 -0.26 -14.81
CA ARG A 3 2.88 -0.46 -15.60
C ARG A 3 3.25 0.89 -16.17
N GLU A 4 4.46 1.34 -15.91
CA GLU A 4 4.89 2.68 -16.35
C GLU A 4 5.86 2.55 -17.53
N ASN A 5 5.64 3.36 -18.54
CA ASN A 5 6.54 3.46 -19.68
C ASN A 5 7.83 4.17 -19.23
N PRO A 6 9.01 3.55 -19.41
CA PRO A 6 10.28 4.11 -18.93
C PRO A 6 10.69 5.43 -19.60
N ASP A 7 10.08 5.78 -20.74
CA ASP A 7 10.41 7.01 -21.48
C ASP A 7 9.63 8.24 -20.98
N ASN A 8 8.45 8.05 -20.37
CA ASN A 8 7.55 9.16 -20.03
C ASN A 8 6.78 9.02 -18.71
N ASP A 9 7.02 7.94 -17.95
CA ASP A 9 6.37 7.63 -16.66
C ASP A 9 4.83 7.59 -16.71
N LEU A 10 4.25 7.36 -17.90
CA LEU A 10 2.81 7.20 -18.07
C LEU A 10 2.40 5.72 -18.00
N ASP A 11 1.17 5.50 -17.54
CA ASP A 11 0.54 4.18 -17.52
C ASP A 11 0.48 3.55 -18.93
N ASP A 12 1.16 2.42 -19.11
CA ASP A 12 1.15 1.63 -20.33
C ASP A 12 1.11 0.13 -20.00
N ASN A 13 -0.07 -0.48 -20.16
CA ASN A 13 -0.29 -1.89 -19.84
C ASN A 13 0.46 -2.86 -20.78
N ILE A 14 0.90 -2.41 -21.96
CA ILE A 14 1.53 -3.25 -22.99
C ILE A 14 3.05 -3.08 -22.94
N ALA A 15 3.54 -1.84 -23.04
CA ALA A 15 4.97 -1.52 -23.11
C ALA A 15 5.57 -1.07 -21.77
N GLY A 16 4.75 -0.84 -20.74
CA GLY A 16 5.23 -0.42 -19.43
C GLY A 16 5.85 -1.55 -18.62
N SER A 17 6.80 -1.17 -17.77
CA SER A 17 7.44 -2.07 -16.81
C SER A 17 6.59 -2.21 -15.54
N PRO A 18 6.59 -3.37 -14.86
CA PRO A 18 5.87 -3.52 -13.59
C PRO A 18 6.35 -2.48 -12.57
N THR A 19 5.45 -1.65 -12.07
CA THR A 19 5.75 -0.73 -10.97
C THR A 19 5.02 -1.15 -9.70
N GLY A 20 5.73 -0.98 -8.58
CA GLY A 20 5.23 -1.31 -7.25
C GLY A 20 4.56 -0.09 -6.60
N HIS A 21 3.50 -0.33 -5.84
CA HIS A 21 2.84 0.68 -5.02
C HIS A 21 3.15 0.45 -3.54
N PHE A 22 3.40 1.51 -2.79
CA PHE A 22 3.54 1.43 -1.34
C PHE A 22 2.53 2.34 -0.65
N VAL A 23 2.09 1.91 0.52
CA VAL A 23 1.24 2.68 1.42
C VAL A 23 1.83 2.69 2.82
N VAL A 24 1.51 3.71 3.61
CA VAL A 24 1.97 3.83 4.99
C VAL A 24 0.81 3.55 5.93
N LEU A 25 0.96 2.54 6.78
CA LEU A 25 0.02 2.24 7.86
C LEU A 25 0.46 3.05 9.09
N TYR A 26 -0.31 4.08 9.46
CA TYR A 26 0.14 5.06 10.47
C TYR A 26 -0.69 5.07 11.76
N GLY A 27 -1.74 4.26 11.84
CA GLY A 27 -2.53 4.15 13.07
C GLY A 27 -3.50 2.98 13.05
N TYR A 28 -4.03 2.67 14.23
CA TYR A 28 -5.00 1.60 14.43
C TYR A 28 -6.07 2.03 15.44
N ASP A 29 -7.32 2.10 14.97
CA ASP A 29 -8.51 2.29 15.78
C ASP A 29 -8.95 0.93 16.33
N ARG A 30 -8.74 0.72 17.63
CA ARG A 30 -9.06 -0.55 18.31
C ARG A 30 -10.55 -0.79 18.48
N GLU A 31 -11.33 0.26 18.69
CA GLU A 31 -12.77 0.13 18.92
C GLU A 31 -13.48 -0.29 17.64
N LYS A 32 -13.09 0.31 16.50
CA LYS A 32 -13.66 -0.01 15.19
C LYS A 32 -12.93 -1.12 14.44
N ARG A 33 -11.76 -1.53 14.95
CA ARG A 33 -10.84 -2.50 14.32
C ARG A 33 -10.44 -2.06 12.91
N GLU A 34 -10.12 -0.78 12.76
CA GLU A 34 -9.73 -0.15 11.49
C GLU A 34 -8.28 0.33 11.53
N VAL A 35 -7.56 0.12 10.44
CA VAL A 35 -6.20 0.66 10.25
C VAL A 35 -6.29 1.93 9.42
N LEU A 36 -5.55 2.96 9.84
CA LEU A 36 -5.42 4.20 9.09
C LEU A 36 -4.27 4.07 8.08
N VAL A 37 -4.58 4.40 6.84
CA VAL A 37 -3.69 4.26 5.69
C VAL A 37 -3.45 5.63 5.08
N ALA A 38 -2.18 5.95 4.84
CA ALA A 38 -1.74 7.08 4.04
C ALA A 38 -1.18 6.54 2.71
N ASP A 39 -1.78 6.97 1.61
CA ASP A 39 -1.53 6.49 0.26
C ASP A 39 -1.05 7.65 -0.62
N PRO A 40 0.19 7.61 -1.16
CA PRO A 40 0.70 8.69 -2.01
C PRO A 40 -0.02 8.77 -3.36
N TYR A 41 -0.77 7.73 -3.76
CA TYR A 41 -1.45 7.67 -5.05
C TYR A 41 -2.75 8.47 -5.04
N ARG A 42 -2.77 9.57 -5.79
CA ARG A 42 -3.91 10.51 -5.87
C ARG A 42 -5.15 9.92 -6.53
N MET A 43 -4.97 8.95 -7.43
CA MET A 43 -6.07 8.29 -8.13
C MET A 43 -6.51 7.00 -7.44
N ASN A 44 -6.25 6.85 -6.14
CA ASN A 44 -6.64 5.63 -5.45
C ASN A 44 -8.19 5.49 -5.50
N PRO A 45 -8.72 4.29 -5.78
CA PRO A 45 -10.17 4.09 -5.93
C PRO A 45 -10.90 4.01 -4.58
N VAL A 46 -10.19 4.10 -3.45
CA VAL A 46 -10.72 3.89 -2.10
C VAL A 46 -11.13 5.22 -1.45
N SER A 47 -10.47 6.32 -1.79
CA SER A 47 -10.70 7.64 -1.22
C SER A 47 -10.30 8.73 -2.19
N ASN A 48 -11.07 9.83 -2.19
CA ASN A 48 -10.72 11.05 -2.92
C ASN A 48 -9.56 11.84 -2.27
N ASP A 49 -9.04 11.35 -1.14
CA ASP A 49 -7.89 11.92 -0.44
C ASP A 49 -6.83 10.84 -0.20
N HIS A 50 -5.64 11.26 0.20
CA HIS A 50 -4.49 10.41 0.53
C HIS A 50 -4.70 9.56 1.79
N TYR A 51 -5.76 9.83 2.57
CA TYR A 51 -5.99 9.19 3.85
C TYR A 51 -7.30 8.42 3.84
N TYR A 52 -7.24 7.16 4.27
CA TYR A 52 -8.44 6.33 4.40
C TYR A 52 -8.30 5.28 5.49
N LYS A 53 -9.44 4.72 5.88
CA LYS A 53 -9.53 3.65 6.88
C LYS A 53 -9.92 2.35 6.22
N VAL A 54 -9.34 1.26 6.70
CA VAL A 54 -9.62 -0.08 6.20
C VAL A 54 -9.83 -1.01 7.39
N SER A 55 -10.75 -1.97 7.29
CA SER A 55 -10.86 -2.99 8.34
C SER A 55 -9.56 -3.78 8.43
N ILE A 56 -9.15 -4.12 9.65
CA ILE A 56 -7.92 -4.91 9.87
C ILE A 56 -8.00 -6.26 9.17
N ALA A 57 -9.20 -6.86 9.08
CA ALA A 57 -9.40 -8.10 8.35
C ALA A 57 -9.10 -7.98 6.85
N ARG A 58 -9.55 -6.88 6.21
CA ARG A 58 -9.27 -6.62 4.79
C ARG A 58 -7.78 -6.39 4.55
N LEU A 59 -7.14 -5.61 5.42
CA LEU A 59 -5.71 -5.34 5.34
C LEU A 59 -4.89 -6.63 5.46
N LEU A 60 -5.17 -7.45 6.47
CA LEU A 60 -4.48 -8.72 6.67
C LEU A 60 -4.66 -9.65 5.47
N GLY A 61 -5.88 -9.73 4.92
CA GLY A 61 -6.13 -10.49 3.70
C GLY A 61 -5.30 -10.01 2.51
N ALA A 62 -5.21 -8.70 2.29
CA ALA A 62 -4.42 -8.11 1.20
C ALA A 62 -2.91 -8.37 1.37
N VAL A 63 -2.38 -8.20 2.59
CA VAL A 63 -0.96 -8.45 2.90
C VAL A 63 -0.63 -9.93 2.75
N LEU A 64 -1.46 -10.82 3.30
CA LEU A 64 -1.26 -12.27 3.19
C LEU A 64 -1.29 -12.74 1.73
N LEU A 65 -2.24 -12.23 0.94
CA LEU A 65 -2.32 -12.53 -0.48
C LEU A 65 -1.01 -12.15 -1.20
N GLY A 66 -0.53 -10.92 -0.99
CA GLY A 66 0.70 -10.46 -1.62
C GLY A 66 1.95 -11.18 -1.15
N ILE A 67 2.07 -11.51 0.14
CA ILE A 67 3.21 -12.29 0.67
C ILE A 67 3.21 -13.70 0.06
N LEU A 68 2.05 -14.36 -0.01
CA LEU A 68 1.94 -15.71 -0.58
C LEU A 68 2.24 -15.77 -2.09
N THR A 69 1.96 -14.69 -2.82
CA THR A 69 2.30 -14.58 -4.24
C THR A 69 3.68 -13.97 -4.50
N HIS A 70 4.48 -13.74 -3.45
CA HIS A 70 5.77 -13.04 -3.52
C HIS A 70 5.69 -11.66 -4.19
N ASP A 71 4.55 -10.98 -4.07
CA ASP A 71 4.22 -9.70 -4.71
C ASP A 71 4.02 -8.57 -3.68
N ALA A 72 4.27 -8.83 -2.39
CA ALA A 72 4.23 -7.81 -1.35
C ALA A 72 5.32 -7.99 -0.29
N ASN A 73 5.76 -6.85 0.25
CA ASN A 73 6.69 -6.76 1.38
C ASN A 73 6.08 -5.91 2.49
N LEU A 74 6.31 -6.30 3.75
CA LEU A 74 5.93 -5.50 4.92
C LEU A 74 7.19 -5.04 5.65
N LEU A 75 7.41 -3.73 5.66
CA LEU A 75 8.51 -3.10 6.39
C LEU A 75 7.98 -2.51 7.69
N MET A 76 8.56 -2.92 8.82
CA MET A 76 8.28 -2.33 10.13
C MET A 76 9.43 -1.41 10.54
N ILE A 77 9.12 -0.15 10.83
CA ILE A 77 10.09 0.85 11.28
C ILE A 77 9.92 1.05 12.78
N GLU A 78 10.98 0.80 13.54
CA GLU A 78 11.02 0.97 14.99
C GLU A 78 12.19 1.90 15.38
N PRO A 79 12.06 2.68 16.47
CA PRO A 79 13.20 3.42 17.02
C PRO A 79 14.36 2.48 17.36
N GLN A 80 15.60 2.95 17.22
CA GLN A 80 16.76 2.18 17.68
C GLN A 80 16.63 1.89 19.18
N LYS A 81 16.76 0.61 19.55
CA LYS A 81 16.88 0.22 20.96
C LYS A 81 18.13 0.87 21.53
N LYS A 82 17.98 1.72 22.54
CA LYS A 82 19.12 2.18 23.34
C LYS A 82 19.67 0.95 24.07
N VAL A 83 20.87 0.54 23.70
CA VAL A 83 21.67 -0.48 24.40
C VAL A 83 22.30 0.14 25.64
#